data_AF-A0A3Q3FKL6-F1
#
_entry.id   AF-A0A3Q3FKL6-F1
#
_cell.length_a   1.000
_cell.length_b   1.000
_cell.length_c   1.000
_cell.angle_alpha   90.00
_cell.angle_beta   90.00
_cell.angle_gamma   90.00
#
_symmetry.space_group_name_H-M   'P 1'
#
loop_
_entity.id
_entity.type
_entity.pdbx_description
1 polymer ?
#
loop_
_entity_poly.entity_id
_entity_poly.type
_entity_poly.pdbx_seq_one_letter_code
_entity_poly.pdbx_strand_id
1 'polypeptide(L)'
;MHMEEPCFDFLRTKETLGYQVYPTCRNTSGVLGFSVTVETQATKFSTEFVEAKIEEFLVSFGECLSGLSEEAFKTQVTALIKLKECEDAHLGEEVDRNWFEVVTQQYVFKRLNKEIEALKVFSQGELVSWFMEHRNGSSRRLSVHVSLFCLLQPGQPRLPPSSSAYGEVSELNFLPASSPALQDVTLISDIRAFTSSPPPIPQNPQLGPDGR
;
A
#
# COMPACT_ATOMS: atom_id res chain seq x y z
N MET A 1 7.57 -7.90 5.02
CA MET A 1 6.80 -7.03 5.96
C MET A 1 6.08 -7.92 6.98
N HIS A 2 5.87 -7.54 8.25
CA HIS A 2 5.22 -8.46 9.22
C HIS A 2 3.79 -8.89 8.81
N MET A 3 3.08 -8.03 8.07
CA MET A 3 1.74 -8.30 7.51
C MET A 3 1.74 -9.28 6.33
N GLU A 4 2.88 -9.57 5.71
CA GLU A 4 2.98 -10.27 4.42
C GLU A 4 2.41 -11.70 4.45
N GLU A 5 2.85 -12.50 5.41
CA GLU A 5 2.37 -13.88 5.56
C GLU A 5 0.91 -13.95 6.03
N PRO A 6 0.47 -13.19 7.05
CA PRO A 6 -0.94 -13.19 7.44
C PRO A 6 -1.89 -12.71 6.34
N CYS A 7 -1.48 -11.71 5.55
CA CYS A 7 -2.25 -11.21 4.42
C CYS A 7 -2.43 -12.28 3.35
N PHE A 8 -1.34 -12.99 3.02
CA PHE A 8 -1.37 -14.08 2.06
C PHE A 8 -2.24 -15.25 2.54
N ASP A 9 -2.07 -15.68 3.78
CA ASP A 9 -2.87 -16.78 4.35
C ASP A 9 -4.36 -16.44 4.38
N PHE A 10 -4.73 -15.25 4.87
CA PHE A 10 -6.13 -14.87 4.98
C PHE A 10 -6.80 -14.69 3.61
N LEU A 11 -6.28 -13.79 2.78
CA LEU A 11 -6.97 -13.34 1.57
C LEU A 11 -6.80 -14.31 0.40
N ARG A 12 -5.63 -14.96 0.29
CA ARG A 12 -5.35 -15.90 -0.80
C ARG A 12 -5.62 -17.35 -0.40
N THR A 13 -5.13 -17.83 0.74
CA THR A 13 -5.27 -19.25 1.09
C THR A 13 -6.68 -19.57 1.61
N LYS A 14 -7.20 -18.80 2.56
CA LYS A 14 -8.51 -19.06 3.21
C LYS A 14 -9.68 -18.55 2.38
N GLU A 15 -9.65 -17.27 1.99
CA GLU A 15 -10.76 -16.63 1.27
C GLU A 15 -10.71 -16.87 -0.26
N THR A 16 -9.56 -17.29 -0.80
CA THR A 16 -9.38 -17.61 -2.24
C THR A 16 -9.76 -16.49 -3.20
N LEU A 17 -9.50 -15.23 -2.78
CA LEU A 17 -9.91 -14.04 -3.52
C LEU A 17 -9.13 -13.84 -4.81
N GLY A 18 -7.86 -14.25 -4.82
CA GLY A 18 -6.96 -14.02 -5.95
C GLY A 18 -5.61 -14.69 -5.76
N TYR A 19 -4.87 -14.84 -6.85
CA TYR A 19 -3.50 -15.33 -6.80
C TYR A 19 -2.52 -14.22 -6.41
N GLN A 20 -2.74 -13.00 -6.92
CA GLN A 20 -1.94 -11.83 -6.57
C GLN A 20 -2.60 -11.14 -5.37
N VAL A 21 -2.04 -11.39 -4.20
CA VAL A 21 -2.40 -10.69 -2.97
C VAL A 21 -1.12 -10.32 -2.25
N TYR A 22 -0.93 -9.04 -1.98
CA TYR A 22 0.27 -8.57 -1.30
C TYR A 22 0.04 -7.25 -0.57
N PRO A 23 0.57 -7.09 0.66
CA PRO A 23 0.71 -5.79 1.28
C PRO A 23 1.97 -5.09 0.76
N THR A 24 2.00 -3.76 0.81
CA THR A 24 3.15 -2.96 0.38
C THR A 24 3.35 -1.78 1.31
N CYS A 25 4.61 -1.51 1.68
CA CYS A 25 4.96 -0.29 2.38
C CYS A 25 5.01 0.85 1.36
N ARG A 26 4.35 1.98 1.66
CA ARG A 26 4.32 3.15 0.79
C ARG A 26 5.11 4.28 1.46
N ASN A 27 6.04 4.85 0.72
CA ASN A 27 6.65 6.14 1.03
C ASN A 27 6.42 7.05 -0.18
N THR A 28 5.47 7.96 -0.08
CA THR A 28 5.13 8.88 -1.17
C THR A 28 5.45 10.29 -0.71
N SER A 29 6.55 10.83 -1.22
CA SER A 29 7.02 12.20 -0.91
C SER A 29 7.23 12.43 0.59
N GLY A 30 7.73 11.42 1.32
CA GLY A 30 7.94 11.47 2.77
C GLY A 30 6.73 11.10 3.62
N VAL A 31 5.57 10.85 3.00
CA VAL A 31 4.38 10.34 3.67
C VAL A 31 4.44 8.82 3.68
N LEU A 32 4.52 8.26 4.89
CA LEU A 32 4.53 6.82 5.10
C LEU A 32 3.11 6.27 5.18
N GLY A 33 2.93 5.04 4.71
CA GLY A 33 1.69 4.30 4.83
C GLY A 33 1.87 2.86 4.37
N PHE A 34 0.78 2.13 4.27
CA PHE A 34 0.75 0.81 3.67
C PHE A 34 -0.47 0.67 2.76
N SER A 35 -0.40 -0.26 1.82
CA SER A 35 -1.52 -0.65 0.96
C SER A 35 -1.64 -2.16 0.94
N VAL A 36 -2.87 -2.67 0.81
CA VAL A 36 -3.14 -4.08 0.49
C VAL A 36 -3.71 -4.13 -0.91
N THR A 37 -3.08 -4.91 -1.79
CA THR A 37 -3.54 -5.09 -3.17
C THR A 37 -4.06 -6.51 -3.34
N VAL A 38 -5.25 -6.66 -3.93
CA VAL A 38 -5.85 -7.94 -4.29
C VAL A 38 -6.28 -7.87 -5.75
N GLU A 39 -5.75 -8.78 -6.57
CA GLU A 39 -6.22 -8.94 -7.95
C GLU A 39 -7.12 -10.17 -8.03
N THR A 40 -8.39 -9.94 -8.38
CA THR A 40 -9.40 -10.98 -8.45
C THR A 40 -9.91 -11.19 -9.87
N GLN A 41 -10.50 -12.35 -10.13
CA GLN A 41 -11.19 -12.60 -11.39
C GLN A 41 -12.49 -11.78 -11.43
N ALA A 42 -12.63 -10.93 -12.45
CA ALA A 42 -13.77 -10.02 -12.60
C ALA A 42 -15.15 -10.70 -12.59
N THR A 43 -15.21 -11.99 -12.95
CA THR A 43 -16.46 -12.77 -12.96
C THR A 43 -16.78 -13.45 -11.62
N LYS A 44 -15.82 -13.53 -10.69
CA LYS A 44 -15.96 -14.31 -9.46
C LYS A 44 -16.35 -13.44 -8.27
N PHE A 45 -15.70 -12.29 -8.11
CA PHE A 45 -15.90 -11.41 -6.97
C PHE A 45 -16.03 -9.96 -7.41
N SER A 46 -16.96 -9.23 -6.77
CA SER A 46 -17.04 -7.79 -6.96
C SER A 46 -15.95 -7.10 -6.14
N THR A 47 -15.54 -5.90 -6.57
CA THR A 47 -14.49 -5.16 -5.88
C THR A 47 -14.91 -4.70 -4.48
N GLU A 48 -16.20 -4.50 -4.24
CA GLU A 48 -16.78 -4.17 -2.93
C GLU A 48 -16.69 -5.35 -1.97
N PHE A 49 -16.92 -6.57 -2.46
CA PHE A 49 -16.74 -7.78 -1.65
C PHE A 49 -15.27 -7.95 -1.24
N VAL A 50 -14.34 -7.69 -2.17
CA VAL A 50 -12.90 -7.76 -1.89
C VAL A 50 -12.49 -6.69 -0.86
N GLU A 51 -12.96 -5.45 -0.99
CA GLU A 51 -12.74 -4.38 -0.01
C GLU A 51 -13.21 -4.81 1.39
N ALA A 52 -14.42 -5.38 1.51
CA ALA A 52 -14.94 -5.86 2.78
C ALA A 52 -14.04 -6.95 3.40
N LYS A 53 -13.52 -7.86 2.57
CA LYS A 53 -12.57 -8.90 3.03
C LYS A 53 -11.21 -8.35 3.45
N ILE A 54 -10.72 -7.32 2.77
CA ILE A 54 -9.50 -6.61 3.20
C ILE A 54 -9.75 -5.97 4.58
N GLU A 55 -10.91 -5.35 4.79
CA GLU A 55 -11.27 -4.76 6.08
C GLU A 55 -11.39 -5.80 7.21
N GLU A 56 -12.02 -6.95 6.95
CA GLU A 56 -12.05 -8.09 7.87
C GLU A 56 -10.63 -8.57 8.22
N PHE A 57 -9.76 -8.70 7.21
CA PHE A 57 -8.36 -9.05 7.42
C PHE A 57 -7.64 -8.04 8.32
N LEU A 58 -7.80 -6.74 8.08
CA LEU A 58 -7.14 -5.70 8.87
C LEU A 58 -7.59 -5.69 10.33
N VAL A 59 -8.86 -5.99 10.60
CA VAL A 59 -9.35 -6.19 11.97
C VAL A 59 -8.67 -7.40 12.62
N SER A 60 -8.70 -8.55 11.95
CA SER A 60 -8.06 -9.78 12.45
C SER A 60 -6.56 -9.62 12.67
N PHE A 61 -5.87 -8.90 11.78
CA PHE A 61 -4.45 -8.61 11.92
C PHE A 61 -4.15 -7.69 13.11
N GLY A 62 -5.03 -6.72 13.40
CA GLY A 62 -4.92 -5.88 14.60
C GLY A 62 -5.04 -6.68 15.90
N GLU A 63 -5.93 -7.67 15.95
CA GLU A 63 -6.05 -8.61 17.08
C GLU A 63 -4.80 -9.47 17.20
N CYS A 64 -4.28 -9.97 16.09
CA CYS A 64 -3.03 -10.74 16.05
C CYS A 64 -1.83 -9.93 16.58
N LEU A 65 -1.69 -8.66 16.16
CA LEU A 65 -0.67 -7.75 16.67
C LEU A 65 -0.79 -7.50 18.18
N SER A 66 -2.03 -7.36 18.67
CA SER A 66 -2.30 -7.14 20.10
C SER A 66 -1.96 -8.37 20.95
N GLY A 67 -2.13 -9.56 20.38
CA GLY A 67 -1.76 -10.83 21.01
C GLY A 67 -0.29 -11.26 20.80
N LEU A 68 0.52 -10.45 20.10
CA LEU A 68 1.92 -10.76 19.82
C LEU A 68 2.74 -10.75 21.12
N SER A 69 3.43 -11.85 21.42
CA SER A 69 4.31 -11.90 22.60
C SER A 69 5.54 -10.99 22.43
N GLU A 70 6.09 -10.51 23.53
CA GLU A 70 7.28 -9.65 23.50
C GLU A 70 8.49 -10.38 22.90
N GLU A 71 8.63 -11.68 23.12
CA GLU A 71 9.69 -12.52 22.53
C GLU A 71 9.54 -12.65 21.02
N ALA A 72 8.31 -12.88 20.53
CA ALA A 72 8.01 -12.96 19.10
C ALA A 72 8.28 -11.61 18.42
N PHE A 73 7.86 -10.51 19.04
CA PHE A 73 8.16 -9.16 18.59
C PHE A 73 9.67 -8.90 18.52
N LYS A 74 10.43 -9.18 19.59
CA LYS A 74 11.89 -9.01 19.61
C LYS A 74 12.59 -9.84 18.55
N THR A 75 12.11 -11.06 18.32
CA THR A 75 12.64 -11.94 17.25
C THR A 75 12.45 -11.30 15.88
N GLN A 76 11.26 -10.74 15.61
CA GLN A 76 10.96 -10.06 14.36
C GLN A 76 11.78 -8.78 14.17
N VAL A 77 11.91 -7.96 15.21
CA VAL A 77 12.74 -6.75 15.19
C VAL A 77 14.20 -7.10 14.93
N THR A 78 14.71 -8.15 15.58
CA THR A 78 16.09 -8.63 15.37
C THR A 78 16.31 -9.11 13.94
N ALA A 79 15.36 -9.85 13.36
CA ALA A 79 15.43 -10.28 11.97
C ALA A 79 15.42 -9.07 11.01
N LEU A 80 14.59 -8.05 11.28
CA LEU A 80 14.52 -6.83 10.47
C LEU A 80 15.80 -5.99 10.57
N ILE A 81 16.40 -5.88 11.76
CA ILE A 81 17.69 -5.21 11.94
C ILE A 81 18.76 -5.91 11.11
N LYS A 82 18.88 -7.23 11.22
CA LYS A 82 19.85 -8.01 10.44
C LYS A 82 19.69 -7.81 8.93
N LEU A 83 18.44 -7.78 8.46
CA LEU A 83 18.14 -7.52 7.05
C LEU A 83 18.61 -6.11 6.62
N LYS A 84 18.47 -5.12 7.49
CA LYS A 84 18.92 -3.74 7.23
C LYS A 84 20.43 -3.53 7.39
N GLU A 85 21.10 -4.42 8.12
CA GLU A 85 22.57 -4.43 8.28
C GLU A 85 23.29 -5.12 7.13
N CYS A 86 22.56 -5.88 6.29
CA CYS A 86 23.14 -6.48 5.09
C CYS A 86 23.75 -5.41 4.18
N GLU A 87 24.99 -5.63 3.77
CA GLU A 87 25.66 -4.78 2.78
C GLU A 87 25.05 -5.00 1.40
N ASP A 88 25.16 -3.97 0.54
CA ASP A 88 24.73 -4.03 -0.85
C ASP A 88 25.50 -5.17 -1.56
N ALA A 89 24.77 -6.11 -2.19
CA ALA A 89 25.38 -7.29 -2.79
C ALA A 89 26.20 -6.95 -4.05
N HIS A 90 25.85 -5.85 -4.72
CA HIS A 90 26.56 -5.33 -5.87
C HIS A 90 26.37 -3.82 -6.03
N LEU A 91 27.25 -3.17 -6.81
CA LEU A 91 27.24 -1.72 -7.02
C LEU A 91 25.88 -1.15 -7.49
N GLY A 92 25.11 -1.92 -8.26
CA GLY A 92 23.76 -1.51 -8.68
C GLY A 92 22.80 -1.21 -7.51
N GLU A 93 22.82 -2.02 -6.45
CA GLU A 93 21.98 -1.80 -5.26
C GLU A 93 22.40 -0.55 -4.51
N GLU A 94 23.71 -0.32 -4.38
CA GLU A 94 24.26 0.89 -3.78
C GLU A 94 23.85 2.15 -4.57
N VAL A 95 23.93 2.07 -5.91
CA VAL A 95 23.51 3.16 -6.80
C VAL A 95 22.02 3.43 -6.63
N ASP A 96 21.16 2.41 -6.69
CA ASP A 96 19.71 2.58 -6.55
C ASP A 96 19.34 3.17 -5.18
N ARG A 97 19.97 2.68 -4.10
CA ARG A 97 19.76 3.18 -2.74
C ARG A 97 20.13 4.66 -2.60
N ASN A 98 21.29 5.05 -3.10
CA ASN A 98 21.74 6.45 -3.04
C ASN A 98 20.95 7.34 -4.01
N TRP A 99 20.59 6.83 -5.19
CA TRP A 99 19.84 7.57 -6.19
C TRP A 99 18.43 7.90 -5.69
N PHE A 100 17.79 7.00 -4.95
CA PHE A 100 16.51 7.25 -4.29
C PHE A 100 16.57 8.51 -3.39
N GLU A 101 17.64 8.68 -2.61
CA GLU A 101 17.82 9.86 -1.75
C GLU A 101 17.97 11.17 -2.55
N VAL A 102 18.60 11.10 -3.73
CA VAL A 102 18.80 12.24 -4.62
C VAL A 102 17.48 12.64 -5.30
N VAL A 103 16.78 11.69 -5.93
CA VAL A 103 15.55 11.99 -6.69
C VAL A 103 14.41 12.41 -5.78
N THR A 104 14.37 11.91 -4.54
CA THR A 104 13.40 12.34 -3.52
C THR A 104 13.83 13.58 -2.75
N GLN A 105 15.06 14.07 -2.98
CA GLN A 105 15.67 15.21 -2.29
C GLN A 105 15.69 15.06 -0.76
N GLN A 106 15.74 13.83 -0.26
CA GLN A 106 15.79 13.56 1.18
C GLN A 106 17.23 13.55 1.71
N TYR A 107 18.20 13.19 0.85
CA TYR A 107 19.64 13.21 1.15
C TYR A 107 20.05 12.48 2.45
N VAL A 108 19.29 11.45 2.87
CA VAL A 108 19.58 10.66 4.07
C VAL A 108 20.36 9.41 3.67
N PHE A 109 21.60 9.58 3.21
CA PHE A 109 22.41 8.45 2.70
C PHE A 109 22.68 7.35 3.74
N LYS A 110 22.65 7.68 5.04
CA LYS A 110 22.75 6.71 6.16
C LYS A 110 21.38 6.31 6.73
N ARG A 111 20.34 6.23 5.89
CA ARG A 111 18.97 5.90 6.30
C ARG A 111 18.89 4.58 7.06
N LEU A 112 19.51 3.52 6.53
CA LEU A 112 19.48 2.20 7.16
C LEU A 112 20.01 2.24 8.59
N ASN A 113 21.12 2.94 8.85
CA ASN A 113 21.65 3.12 10.21
C ASN A 113 20.65 3.83 11.13
N LYS A 114 20.01 4.91 10.65
CA LYS A 114 18.99 5.64 11.45
C LYS A 114 17.77 4.77 11.75
N GLU A 115 17.31 3.99 10.77
CA GLU A 115 16.19 3.07 10.95
C GLU A 115 16.54 1.93 11.92
N ILE A 116 17.76 1.42 11.88
CA ILE A 116 18.24 0.41 12.85
C ILE A 116 18.23 0.98 14.27
N GLU A 117 18.75 2.21 14.48
CA GLU A 117 18.72 2.84 15.80
C GLU A 117 17.29 3.08 16.30
N ALA A 118 16.36 3.47 15.41
CA ALA A 118 14.95 3.57 15.75
C ALA A 118 14.34 2.22 16.14
N LEU A 119 14.65 1.15 15.40
CA LEU A 119 14.15 -0.20 15.69
C LEU A 119 14.63 -0.75 17.04
N LYS A 120 15.82 -0.35 17.51
CA LYS A 120 16.36 -0.80 18.80
C LYS A 120 15.56 -0.28 20.01
N VAL A 121 14.93 0.89 19.87
CA VAL A 121 14.15 1.53 20.95
C VAL A 121 12.65 1.36 20.75
N PHE A 122 12.22 0.90 19.58
CA PHE A 122 10.81 0.72 19.23
C PHE A 122 10.17 -0.44 20.01
N SER A 123 9.00 -0.18 20.59
CA SER A 123 8.27 -1.13 21.44
C SER A 123 7.08 -1.77 20.71
N GLN A 124 6.66 -2.94 21.21
CA GLN A 124 5.46 -3.62 20.71
C GLN A 124 4.20 -2.77 20.95
N GLY A 125 4.13 -2.04 22.06
CA GLY A 125 3.02 -1.13 22.36
C GLY A 125 2.89 0.00 21.34
N GLU A 126 4.00 0.59 20.91
CA GLU A 126 4.00 1.61 19.85
C GLU A 126 3.55 1.04 18.50
N LEU A 127 3.95 -0.19 18.16
CA LEU A 127 3.48 -0.86 16.94
C LEU A 127 1.96 -1.05 16.95
N VAL A 128 1.42 -1.58 18.04
CA VAL A 128 -0.03 -1.81 18.18
C VAL A 128 -0.77 -0.48 18.16
N SER A 129 -0.30 0.52 18.92
CA SER A 129 -0.90 1.85 18.96
C SER A 129 -0.91 2.50 17.57
N TRP A 130 0.21 2.47 16.86
CA TRP A 130 0.32 3.00 15.50
C TRP A 130 -0.66 2.30 14.55
N PHE A 131 -0.75 0.97 14.60
CA PHE A 131 -1.66 0.23 13.72
C PHE A 131 -3.13 0.58 14.03
N MET A 132 -3.52 0.61 15.31
CA MET A 132 -4.89 0.91 15.72
C MET A 132 -5.28 2.37 15.41
N GLU A 133 -4.35 3.31 15.48
CA GLU A 133 -4.60 4.70 15.09
C GLU A 133 -4.95 4.81 13.60
N HIS A 134 -4.32 4.01 12.74
CA HIS A 134 -4.67 3.95 11.30
C HIS A 134 -6.02 3.26 11.02
N ARG A 135 -6.66 2.68 12.04
CA ARG A 135 -7.97 2.04 11.93
C ARG A 135 -9.10 2.90 12.52
N ASN A 136 -8.78 4.03 13.13
CA ASN A 136 -9.81 4.91 13.70
C ASN A 136 -10.59 5.67 12.61
N GLY A 137 -11.74 6.25 12.97
CA GLY A 137 -12.58 7.01 12.03
C GLY A 137 -11.95 8.30 11.49
N SER A 138 -10.80 8.73 12.02
CA SER A 138 -10.01 9.87 11.52
C SER A 138 -8.87 9.47 10.59
N SER A 139 -8.74 8.19 10.27
CA SER A 139 -7.70 7.67 9.38
C SER A 139 -7.90 8.13 7.93
N ARG A 140 -6.78 8.38 7.23
CA ARG A 140 -6.79 8.70 5.81
C ARG A 140 -6.74 7.42 5.01
N ARG A 141 -7.87 7.05 4.40
CA ARG A 141 -8.00 5.84 3.57
C ARG A 141 -8.38 6.21 2.14
N LEU A 142 -7.73 5.58 1.17
CA LEU A 142 -8.05 5.66 -0.24
C LEU A 142 -8.15 4.23 -0.77
N SER A 143 -9.29 3.87 -1.34
CA SER A 143 -9.45 2.60 -2.06
C SER A 143 -9.63 2.88 -3.54
N VAL A 144 -8.99 2.06 -4.37
CA VAL A 144 -9.00 2.17 -5.83
C VAL A 144 -9.57 0.89 -6.40
N HIS A 145 -10.78 0.99 -6.95
CA HIS A 145 -11.51 -0.13 -7.50
C HIS A 145 -11.35 -0.13 -9.03
N VAL A 146 -10.65 -1.14 -9.55
CA VAL A 146 -10.51 -1.35 -10.99
C VAL A 146 -11.38 -2.53 -11.38
N SER A 147 -12.38 -2.27 -12.23
CA SER A 147 -13.26 -3.31 -12.77
C SER A 147 -13.17 -3.33 -14.28
N LEU A 148 -13.18 -4.53 -14.86
CA LEU A 148 -13.23 -4.68 -16.31
C LEU A 148 -14.69 -4.57 -16.74
N PHE A 149 -15.04 -3.44 -17.36
CA PHE A 149 -16.32 -3.29 -18.03
C PHE A 149 -16.26 -3.97 -19.40
N CYS A 150 -16.60 -5.26 -19.45
CA CYS A 150 -16.69 -5.98 -20.71
C CYS A 150 -18.08 -5.72 -21.33
N LEU A 151 -18.15 -4.87 -22.35
CA LEU A 151 -19.37 -4.61 -23.15
C LEU A 151 -19.85 -5.84 -23.95
N LEU A 152 -19.16 -6.97 -23.86
CA LEU A 152 -19.54 -8.18 -24.57
C LEU A 152 -20.74 -8.83 -23.89
N GLN A 153 -21.94 -8.45 -24.33
CA GLN A 153 -23.07 -9.35 -24.24
C GLN A 153 -22.69 -10.68 -24.92
N PRO A 154 -23.09 -11.84 -24.37
CA PRO A 154 -22.84 -13.12 -25.02
C PRO A 154 -23.48 -13.11 -26.41
N GLY A 155 -22.66 -13.10 -27.47
CA GLY A 155 -23.11 -13.24 -28.86
C GLY A 155 -22.70 -12.16 -29.88
N GLN A 156 -21.97 -11.10 -29.52
CA GLN A 156 -21.52 -10.11 -30.52
C GLN A 156 -20.14 -10.43 -31.13
N PRO A 157 -19.95 -10.28 -32.47
CA PRO A 157 -18.67 -10.53 -33.13
C PRO A 157 -17.59 -9.55 -32.66
N ARG A 158 -16.36 -10.04 -32.48
CA ARG A 158 -15.18 -9.21 -32.22
C ARG A 158 -14.98 -8.24 -33.40
N LEU A 159 -15.09 -6.94 -33.15
CA LEU A 159 -14.65 -5.93 -34.12
C LEU A 159 -13.12 -6.00 -34.26
N PRO A 160 -12.57 -5.85 -35.47
CA PRO A 160 -11.13 -5.93 -35.68
C PRO A 160 -10.43 -4.77 -34.95
N PRO A 161 -9.21 -4.98 -34.44
CA PRO A 161 -8.47 -3.93 -33.76
C PRO A 161 -8.19 -2.79 -34.77
N SER A 162 -8.80 -1.63 -34.54
CA SER A 162 -8.47 -0.41 -35.28
C SER A 162 -7.02 -0.04 -35.00
N SER A 163 -6.25 0.14 -36.07
CA SER A 163 -4.82 0.41 -36.02
C SER A 163 -4.52 1.78 -35.39
N SER A 164 -4.15 1.79 -34.11
CA SER A 164 -3.23 2.78 -33.57
C SER A 164 -2.48 2.14 -32.41
N ALA A 165 -1.15 2.06 -32.51
CA ALA A 165 -0.29 1.53 -31.45
C ALA A 165 -0.21 2.48 -30.23
N TYR A 166 -0.73 3.70 -30.34
CA TYR A 166 -0.98 4.65 -29.25
C TYR A 166 -2.27 5.40 -29.57
N GLY A 167 -3.42 4.78 -29.27
CA GLY A 167 -4.73 5.44 -29.32
C GLY A 167 -4.86 6.52 -28.24
N GLU A 168 -5.89 7.36 -28.34
CA GLU A 168 -6.29 8.32 -27.30
C GLU A 168 -6.16 7.68 -25.90
N VAL A 169 -5.54 8.42 -24.97
CA VAL A 169 -5.38 8.01 -23.58
C VAL A 169 -6.73 7.50 -23.08
N SER A 170 -6.80 6.20 -22.75
CA SER A 170 -8.04 5.54 -22.34
C SER A 170 -8.79 6.40 -21.34
N GLU A 171 -9.96 6.93 -21.74
CA GLU A 171 -10.81 7.69 -20.83
C GLU A 171 -11.19 6.77 -19.65
N LEU A 172 -10.87 7.19 -18.43
CA LEU A 172 -11.26 6.48 -17.22
C LEU A 172 -12.77 6.65 -17.03
N ASN A 173 -13.50 5.55 -17.15
CA ASN A 173 -14.93 5.54 -16.87
C ASN A 173 -15.16 5.30 -15.37
N PHE A 174 -15.58 6.34 -14.66
CA PHE A 174 -15.99 6.23 -13.26
C PHE A 174 -17.37 5.59 -13.18
N LEU A 175 -17.46 4.40 -12.57
CA LEU A 175 -18.73 3.71 -12.39
C LEU A 175 -19.48 4.30 -11.18
N PRO A 176 -20.81 4.48 -11.28
CA PRO A 176 -21.60 4.95 -10.15
C PRO A 176 -21.62 3.91 -9.02
N ALA A 177 -21.25 4.32 -7.81
CA ALA A 177 -21.35 3.44 -6.65
C ALA A 177 -22.83 3.27 -6.26
N SER A 178 -23.37 2.09 -6.54
CA SER A 178 -24.77 1.74 -6.21
C SER A 178 -24.85 0.89 -4.93
N SER A 179 -23.70 0.54 -4.34
CA SER A 179 -23.62 -0.38 -3.21
C SER A 179 -23.94 0.32 -1.88
N PRO A 180 -24.78 -0.26 -1.02
CA PRO A 180 -25.03 0.26 0.33
C PRO A 180 -23.76 0.41 1.17
N ALA A 181 -22.73 -0.40 0.90
CA ALA A 181 -21.46 -0.37 1.62
C ALA A 181 -20.62 0.89 1.37
N LEU A 182 -20.98 1.72 0.38
CA LEU A 182 -20.24 2.92 -0.03
C LEU A 182 -21.01 4.22 0.23
N GLN A 183 -22.12 4.19 0.97
CA GLN A 183 -22.98 5.36 1.18
C GLN A 183 -22.28 6.51 1.91
N ASP A 184 -21.39 6.21 2.85
CA ASP A 184 -20.64 7.21 3.63
C ASP A 184 -19.27 7.56 3.00
N VAL A 185 -18.98 7.04 1.80
CA VAL A 185 -17.69 7.23 1.11
C VAL A 185 -17.76 8.39 0.14
N THR A 186 -16.76 9.27 0.18
CA THR A 186 -16.61 10.33 -0.82
C THR A 186 -16.10 9.74 -2.13
N LEU A 187 -16.96 9.64 -3.14
CA LEU A 187 -16.59 9.18 -4.48
C LEU A 187 -15.79 10.25 -5.21
N ILE A 188 -14.66 9.84 -5.78
CA ILE A 188 -13.82 10.71 -6.60
C ILE A 188 -14.21 10.48 -8.06
N SER A 189 -14.90 11.45 -8.65
CA SER A 189 -15.26 11.47 -10.08
C SER A 189 -14.32 12.33 -10.93
N ASP A 190 -13.52 13.19 -10.29
CA ASP A 190 -12.50 14.02 -10.94
C ASP A 190 -11.22 14.03 -10.09
N ILE A 191 -10.19 13.36 -10.60
CA ILE A 191 -8.89 13.25 -9.93
C ILE A 191 -8.19 14.61 -9.84
N ARG A 192 -8.34 15.49 -10.84
CA ARG A 192 -7.68 16.81 -10.83
C ARG A 192 -8.31 17.73 -9.79
N ALA A 193 -9.65 17.74 -9.72
CA ALA A 193 -10.35 18.47 -8.68
C ALA A 193 -9.96 17.96 -7.28
N PHE A 194 -9.96 16.64 -7.10
CA PHE A 194 -9.59 16.00 -5.83
C PHE A 194 -8.14 16.29 -5.41
N THR A 195 -7.19 16.27 -6.34
CA THR A 195 -5.78 16.54 -6.03
C THR A 195 -5.47 18.01 -5.79
N SER A 196 -6.33 18.92 -6.26
CA SER A 196 -6.17 20.37 -6.07
C SER A 196 -6.80 20.89 -4.77
N SER A 197 -7.71 20.13 -4.16
CA SER A 197 -8.44 20.54 -2.95
C SER A 197 -7.70 20.36 -1.60
N PRO A 198 -6.93 19.29 -1.33
CA PRO A 198 -6.27 19.12 -0.04
C PRO A 198 -5.03 20.01 0.05
N PRO A 199 -4.71 20.55 1.24
CA PRO A 199 -3.48 21.27 1.44
C PRO A 199 -2.29 20.34 1.19
N PRO A 200 -1.25 20.78 0.45
CA PRO A 200 -0.05 19.97 0.24
C PRO A 200 0.59 19.67 1.59
N ILE A 201 1.02 18.42 1.77
CA ILE A 201 1.75 18.02 2.97
C ILE A 201 3.11 18.74 2.93
N PRO A 202 3.56 19.37 4.04
CA PRO A 202 4.85 20.04 4.07
C PRO A 202 5.96 19.06 3.67
N GLN A 203 6.82 19.48 2.73
CA GLN A 203 8.04 18.73 2.45
C GLN A 203 8.94 18.80 3.68
N ASN A 204 9.53 17.67 4.05
CA ASN A 204 10.39 17.57 5.22
C ASN A 204 11.53 18.61 5.08
N PRO A 205 11.81 19.46 6.08
CA PRO A 205 12.83 20.48 5.97
C PRO A 205 14.18 19.84 5.63
N GLN A 206 14.82 20.39 4.59
CA GLN A 206 16.14 19.99 4.13
C GLN A 206 17.11 19.96 5.33
N LEU A 207 17.71 18.79 5.61
CA LEU A 207 18.92 18.74 6.41
C LEU A 207 19.99 19.47 5.59
N GLY A 208 20.27 20.72 5.95
CA GLY A 208 21.30 21.53 5.31
C GLY A 208 22.67 20.83 5.34
N PRO A 209 23.63 21.29 4.52
CA PRO A 209 24.93 20.63 4.32
C PRO A 209 25.85 20.57 5.56
N ASP A 210 25.42 21.02 6.73
CA ASP A 210 26.23 21.11 7.96
C ASP A 210 26.06 19.90 8.90
N GLY A 211 25.82 18.71 8.34
CA GLY A 211 25.81 17.43 9.07
C GLY A 211 27.12 16.65 8.96
N ARG A 212 28.29 17.32 8.99
CA ARG A 212 29.59 16.66 9.14
C ARG A 212 29.93 16.44 10.61
#